data_AF-A0A552EB53-F1
#
_entry.id   AF-A0A552EB53-F1
#
_cell.length_a   1.000
_cell.length_b   1.000
_cell.length_c   1.000
_cell.angle_alpha   90.00
_cell.angle_beta   90.00
_cell.angle_gamma   90.00
#
_symmetry.space_group_name_H-M   'P 1'
#
loop_
_entity.id
_entity.type
_entity.pdbx_description
1 polymer ?
#
loop_
_entity_poly.entity_id
_entity_poly.type
_entity_poly.pdbx_seq_one_letter_code
_entity_poly.pdbx_strand_id
1 'polypeptide(L)' 'MNRPPFYRTGLIFCNRTLNCLKGVRDAAILRLLWDNALRRAEVCSLDLEDYSSGDLKLLIKGKGKLTRVC' A
#
# COMPACT_ATOMS: atom_id res chain seq x y z
N MET A 1 5.29 -17.23 -1.30
CA MET A 1 3.91 -17.31 -0.75
C MET A 1 2.95 -17.56 -1.91
N ASN A 2 2.46 -18.79 -2.05
CA ASN A 2 1.46 -19.14 -3.06
C ASN A 2 0.17 -18.39 -2.74
N ARG A 3 -0.17 -17.41 -3.58
CA ARG A 3 -1.30 -16.54 -3.35
C ARG A 3 -2.58 -17.27 -3.85
N PRO A 4 -3.57 -17.61 -3.00
CA PRO A 4 -4.84 -18.24 -3.42
C PRO A 4 -5.74 -17.33 -4.27
N PRO A 5 -6.35 -17.77 -5.38
CA PRO A 5 -7.04 -16.92 -6.37
C PRO A 5 -8.20 -16.04 -5.84
N PHE A 6 -8.68 -16.28 -4.62
CA PHE A 6 -9.83 -15.60 -4.02
C PHE A 6 -9.63 -14.10 -3.67
N TYR A 7 -8.41 -13.60 -3.44
CA TYR A 7 -8.20 -12.17 -3.13
C TYR A 7 -8.26 -11.25 -4.35
N ARG A 8 -8.20 -11.80 -5.57
CA ARG A 8 -8.29 -10.98 -6.80
C ARG A 8 -9.66 -10.31 -6.87
N THR A 9 -10.70 -10.97 -6.36
CA THR A 9 -12.11 -10.54 -6.44
C THR A 9 -12.40 -9.25 -5.67
N GLY A 10 -11.74 -9.00 -4.53
CA GLY A 10 -11.90 -7.74 -3.77
C GLY A 10 -11.25 -6.54 -4.44
N LEU A 11 -10.05 -6.73 -5.01
CA LEU A 11 -9.33 -5.69 -5.76
C LEU A 11 -10.02 -5.40 -7.11
N ILE A 12 -10.62 -6.42 -7.74
CA ILE A 12 -11.43 -6.27 -8.96
C ILE A 12 -12.71 -5.46 -8.69
N PHE A 13 -13.30 -5.52 -7.49
CA PHE A 13 -14.46 -4.67 -7.16
C PHE A 13 -14.08 -3.18 -7.05
N CYS A 14 -12.89 -2.88 -6.51
CA CYS A 14 -12.37 -1.51 -6.43
C CYS A 14 -11.94 -0.94 -7.80
N ASN A 15 -11.66 -1.80 -8.78
CA ASN A 15 -11.35 -1.41 -10.16
C ASN A 15 -12.51 -0.63 -10.81
N ARG A 16 -13.77 -0.87 -10.41
CA ARG A 16 -14.94 -0.08 -10.86
C ARG A 16 -15.01 1.35 -10.31
N THR A 17 -14.24 1.67 -9.28
CA THR A 17 -14.18 3.03 -8.68
C THR A 17 -12.96 3.85 -9.12
N LEU A 18 -12.10 3.33 -10.02
CA LEU A 18 -10.94 4.05 -10.57
C LEU A 18 -11.30 5.30 -11.41
N ASN A 19 -12.59 5.51 -11.72
CA ASN A 19 -13.06 6.73 -12.38
C ASN A 19 -13.05 7.96 -11.45
N CYS A 20 -12.84 7.77 -10.14
CA CYS A 20 -12.75 8.85 -9.18
C CYS A 20 -11.36 8.87 -8.53
N LEU A 21 -10.72 10.05 -8.42
CA LEU A 21 -9.43 10.24 -7.75
C LEU A 21 -9.38 9.64 -6.34
N LYS A 22 -10.51 9.66 -5.61
CA LYS A 22 -10.65 9.05 -4.29
C LYS A 22 -10.53 7.51 -4.34
N GLY A 23 -11.15 6.87 -5.32
CA GLY A 23 -11.14 5.41 -5.46
C GLY A 23 -9.75 4.86 -5.79
N VAL A 24 -8.99 5.57 -6.63
CA VAL A 24 -7.58 5.22 -6.94
C VAL A 24 -6.72 5.24 -5.69
N ARG A 25 -6.87 6.30 -4.87
CA ARG A 25 -6.14 6.43 -3.61
C ARG A 25 -6.48 5.31 -2.62
N ASP A 26 -7.77 5.05 -2.45
CA ASP A 26 -8.23 4.06 -1.47
C ASP A 26 -7.79 2.63 -1.89
N ALA A 27 -7.77 2.34 -3.20
CA ALA A 27 -7.21 1.10 -3.74
C ALA A 27 -5.72 0.96 -3.44
N ALA A 28 -4.93 2.03 -3.63
CA ALA A 28 -3.49 2.03 -3.36
C ALA A 28 -3.20 1.85 -1.86
N ILE A 29 -3.96 2.51 -0.98
CA ILE A 29 -3.84 2.37 0.47
C ILE A 29 -4.15 0.93 0.91
N LEU A 30 -5.25 0.34 0.43
CA LEU A 30 -5.60 -1.04 0.74
C LEU A 30 -4.52 -2.02 0.29
N ARG A 31 -3.89 -1.74 -0.86
CA ARG A 31 -2.79 -2.55 -1.37
C ARG A 31 -1.55 -2.47 -0.47
N LEU A 32 -1.19 -1.27 -0.02
CA LEU A 32 -0.07 -1.06 0.90
C LEU A 32 -0.29 -1.73 2.26
N LEU A 33 -1.50 -1.62 2.81
CA LEU A 33 -1.85 -2.27 4.08
C LEU A 33 -1.78 -3.80 3.95
N TRP A 34 -2.23 -4.35 2.83
CA TRP A 34 -2.33 -5.79 2.64
C TRP A 34 -1.02 -6.47 2.23
N ASP A 35 -0.31 -5.93 1.22
CA ASP A 35 0.92 -6.54 0.72
C ASP A 35 2.10 -6.33 1.68
N ASN A 36 2.19 -5.16 2.33
CA ASN A 36 3.30 -4.81 3.22
C ASN A 36 2.98 -4.96 4.71
N ALA A 37 1.76 -5.43 5.06
CA ALA A 37 1.27 -5.57 6.44
C ALA A 37 1.44 -4.28 7.28
N LEU A 38 1.33 -3.12 6.63
CA LEU A 38 1.51 -1.82 7.24
C LEU A 38 0.38 -1.47 8.21
N ARG A 39 0.70 -0.71 9.25
CA ARG A 39 -0.33 -0.12 10.12
C ARG A 39 -0.86 1.16 9.49
N ARG A 40 -2.12 1.49 9.80
CA ARG A 40 -2.76 2.74 9.37
C ARG A 40 -1.94 4.00 9.72
N ALA A 41 -1.29 4.01 10.89
CA ALA A 41 -0.44 5.13 11.31
C ALA A 41 0.81 5.28 10.44
N GLU A 42 1.40 4.18 9.98
CA GLU A 42 2.59 4.19 9.11
C GLU A 42 2.21 4.69 7.72
N VAL A 43 1.07 4.24 7.17
CA VAL A 43 0.54 4.72 5.88
C VAL A 43 0.16 6.20 5.92
N CYS A 44 -0.33 6.70 7.05
CA CYS A 44 -0.71 8.11 7.19
C CYS A 44 0.49 9.07 7.32
N SER A 45 1.66 8.56 7.73
CA SER A 45 2.90 9.33 7.87
C SER A 45 3.87 9.10 6.70
N LEU A 46 3.40 8.49 5.61
CA LEU A 46 4.18 8.15 4.44
C LEU A 46 4.14 9.30 3.43
N ASP A 47 5.32 9.72 2.97
CA ASP A 47 5.49 10.76 1.96
C ASP A 47 6.06 10.21 0.65
N LEU A 48 5.92 10.98 -0.43
CA LEU A 48 6.48 10.65 -1.75
C LEU A 48 8.01 10.47 -1.72
N GLU A 49 8.70 11.15 -0.80
CA GLU A 49 10.17 11.05 -0.63
C GLU A 49 10.61 9.69 -0.10
N ASP A 50 9.73 8.98 0.61
CA ASP A 50 10.01 7.66 1.17
C ASP A 50 9.79 6.53 0.13
N TYR A 51 9.29 6.86 -1.07
CA TYR A 51 9.05 5.92 -2.17
C TYR A 51 10.13 6.02 -3.26
N SER A 52 10.84 4.92 -3.52
CA SER A 52 11.77 4.81 -4.64
C SER A 52 11.10 4.09 -5.82
N SER A 53 10.67 4.87 -6.81
CA SER A 53 10.08 4.36 -8.05
C SER A 53 10.99 3.42 -8.82
N GLY A 54 12.32 3.60 -8.70
CA GLY A 54 13.32 2.79 -9.41
C GLY A 54 13.47 1.39 -8.82
N ASP A 55 13.42 1.28 -7.50
CA ASP A 55 13.62 0.00 -6.81
C ASP A 55 12.31 -0.68 -6.40
N LEU A 56 11.16 -0.03 -6.61
CA LEU A 56 9.85 -0.45 -6.09
C LEU A 56 9.87 -0.67 -4.57
N LYS A 57 10.71 0.10 -3.88
CA LYS A 57 10.93 0.00 -2.43
C LYS A 57 10.27 1.15 -1.71
N LEU A 58 9.74 0.84 -0.54
CA LEU A 58 9.07 1.81 0.32
C LEU A 58 9.76 1.86 1.68
N LEU A 59 10.21 3.06 2.07
CA LEU A 59 10.83 3.33 3.36
C LEU A 59 9.74 3.58 4.40
N ILE A 60 9.72 2.77 5.46
CA ILE A 60 8.71 2.84 6.51
C ILE A 60 9.39 3.29 7.79
N LYS A 61 8.97 4.42 8.32
CA LYS A 61 9.42 4.93 9.63
C LYS A 61 8.52 4.34 10.72
N GLY A 62 9.02 3.31 11.39
CA GLY A 62 8.35 2.69 12.53
C GLY A 62 8.50 3.49 13.83
N LYS A 63 7.65 3.18 14.80
CA LYS A 63 7.73 3.76 16.15
C LYS A 63 9.09 3.43 16.76
N GLY A 64 9.85 4.46 17.16
CA GLY A 64 11.20 4.30 17.74
C GLY A 64 12.37 4.45 16.76
N LYS A 65 12.20 5.15 15.62
CA LYS A 65 13.25 5.39 14.60
C LYS A 65 13.75 4.12 13.88
N LEU A 66 12.99 3.02 13.95
CA LEU A 66 13.28 1.83 13.17
C LEU A 66 12.80 2.03 11.73
N THR A 67 13.74 2.19 10.81
CA THR A 67 13.46 2.26 9.37
C THR A 67 13.43 0.85 8.79
N ARG A 68 12.36 0.52 8.07
CA ARG A 68 12.22 -0.75 7.36
C ARG A 68 12.04 -0.47 5.88
N VAL A 69 12.65 -1.31 5.05
CA VAL A 69 12.48 -1.27 3.60
C VAL A 69 11.61 -2.47 3.23
N CYS A 70 10.46 -2.19 2.61
CA CYS A 70 9.56 -3.19 2.05
C CYS A 70 9.69 -3.22 0.53
#